data_AF-A0A4U9UKA6-F1
#
_entry.id   AF-A0A4U9UKA6-F1
#
_cell.length_a   1.000
_cell.length_b   1.000
_cell.length_c   1.000
_cell.angle_alpha   90.00
_cell.angle_beta   90.00
_cell.angle_gamma   90.00
#
_symmetry.space_group_name_H-M   'P 1'
#
loop_
_entity.id
_entity.type
_entity.pdbx_description
1 polymer ?
#
loop_
_entity_poly.entity_id
_entity_poly.type
_entity_poly.pdbx_seq_one_letter_code
_entity_poly.pdbx_strand_id
1 'polypeptide(L)'
;MPAPTGYACTTPREAEEAASKIGSGPWVVKCQVHAGGRGKAGGVKVVNSKEDIRAFAEAWLGKRLVTYQTDALGQPVHQILVEAATDIDKELYLGAVVDRASRRVVFMASTEGGVEIEKVAEETRN
;
A
#
# COMPACT_ATOMS: atom_id res chain seq x y z
N MET A 1 -15.16 8.31 1.47
CA MET A 1 -13.99 8.96 0.85
C MET A 1 -13.72 8.27 -0.48
N PRO A 2 -13.34 9.00 -1.54
CA PRO A 2 -12.96 8.37 -2.80
C PRO A 2 -11.73 7.49 -2.59
N ALA A 3 -11.71 6.34 -3.24
CA ALA A 3 -10.59 5.40 -3.30
C ALA A 3 -10.59 4.70 -4.66
N PRO A 4 -9.43 4.22 -5.16
CA PRO A 4 -9.39 3.44 -6.39
C PRO A 4 -10.25 2.18 -6.29
N THR A 5 -10.87 1.78 -7.41
CA THR A 5 -11.55 0.49 -7.51
C THR A 5 -10.53 -0.63 -7.30
N GLY A 6 -10.80 -1.54 -6.37
CA GLY A 6 -9.91 -2.66 -6.09
C GLY A 6 -10.59 -3.81 -5.36
N TYR A 7 -9.92 -4.97 -5.38
CA TYR A 7 -10.42 -6.22 -4.81
C TYR A 7 -9.31 -6.89 -3.98
N ALA A 8 -9.67 -7.35 -2.79
CA ALA A 8 -8.81 -8.19 -1.97
C ALA A 8 -8.95 -9.66 -2.41
N CYS A 9 -7.84 -10.30 -2.70
CA CYS A 9 -7.76 -11.64 -3.29
C CYS A 9 -6.95 -12.56 -2.39
N THR A 10 -7.45 -13.78 -2.20
CA THR A 10 -6.83 -14.82 -1.36
C THR A 10 -6.18 -15.93 -2.17
N THR A 11 -6.41 -15.95 -3.50
CA THR A 11 -5.79 -16.89 -4.43
C THR A 11 -5.20 -16.16 -5.65
N PRO A 12 -4.19 -16.73 -6.32
CA PRO A 12 -3.66 -16.16 -7.56
C PRO A 12 -4.71 -16.00 -8.66
N ARG A 13 -5.64 -16.95 -8.74
CA ARG A 13 -6.76 -16.90 -9.70
C ARG A 13 -7.68 -15.72 -9.43
N GLU A 14 -8.07 -15.49 -8.18
CA GLU A 14 -8.88 -14.32 -7.81
C GLU A 14 -8.18 -13.01 -8.17
N ALA A 15 -6.85 -12.94 -7.96
CA ALA A 15 -6.05 -11.76 -8.28
C ALA A 15 -6.05 -11.47 -9.79
N GLU A 16 -5.83 -12.50 -10.60
CA GLU A 16 -5.89 -12.39 -12.07
C GLU A 16 -7.29 -11.97 -12.56
N GLU A 17 -8.35 -12.57 -11.99
CA GLU A 17 -9.74 -12.26 -12.34
C GLU A 17 -10.14 -10.84 -11.93
N ALA A 18 -9.54 -10.27 -10.87
CA ALA A 18 -9.78 -8.91 -10.42
C ALA A 18 -9.44 -7.86 -11.49
N ALA A 19 -8.42 -8.10 -12.31
CA ALA A 19 -8.06 -7.22 -13.42
C ALA A 19 -9.24 -6.96 -14.36
N SER A 20 -9.99 -8.01 -14.70
CA SER A 20 -11.15 -7.91 -15.60
C SER A 20 -12.33 -7.15 -14.96
N LYS A 21 -12.45 -7.20 -13.63
CA LYS A 21 -13.49 -6.48 -12.88
C LYS A 21 -13.17 -4.99 -12.76
N ILE A 22 -11.87 -4.66 -12.67
CA ILE A 22 -11.39 -3.28 -12.57
C ILE A 22 -11.46 -2.58 -13.93
N GLY A 23 -11.13 -3.28 -15.02
CA GLY A 23 -11.06 -2.74 -16.38
C GLY A 23 -9.63 -2.73 -16.91
N SER A 24 -9.37 -1.91 -17.93
CA SER A 24 -8.05 -1.80 -18.57
C SER A 24 -6.97 -1.41 -17.57
N GLY A 25 -5.78 -2.02 -17.72
CA GLY A 25 -4.61 -1.68 -16.90
C GLY A 25 -4.01 -0.30 -17.24
N PRO A 26 -2.94 0.10 -16.53
CA PRO A 26 -2.19 -0.72 -15.56
C PRO A 26 -2.92 -0.94 -14.23
N TRP A 27 -2.46 -1.92 -13.45
CA TRP A 27 -2.97 -2.24 -12.11
C TRP A 27 -1.86 -2.15 -11.07
N VAL A 28 -2.25 -1.93 -9.81
CA VAL A 28 -1.35 -2.00 -8.67
C VAL A 28 -1.66 -3.26 -7.86
N VAL A 29 -0.63 -4.04 -7.58
CA VAL A 29 -0.71 -5.24 -6.73
C VAL A 29 0.01 -4.98 -5.41
N LYS A 30 -0.67 -5.24 -4.28
CA LYS A 30 -0.18 -4.87 -2.94
C LYS A 30 -0.38 -6.00 -1.94
N CYS A 31 0.70 -6.48 -1.32
CA CYS A 31 0.64 -7.36 -0.16
C CYS A 31 -0.11 -6.66 0.99
N GLN A 32 -1.07 -7.36 1.59
CA GLN A 32 -1.79 -6.85 2.76
C GLN A 32 -1.14 -7.38 4.04
N VAL A 33 -0.42 -6.50 4.72
CA VAL A 33 0.15 -6.70 6.05
C VAL A 33 -0.07 -5.42 6.87
N HIS A 34 -0.03 -5.50 8.20
CA HIS A 34 -0.26 -4.33 9.06
C HIS A 34 0.89 -3.32 9.03
N ALA A 35 2.12 -3.79 8.83
CA ALA A 35 3.30 -2.95 8.76
C ALA A 35 3.33 -2.08 7.48
N GLY A 36 3.86 -0.86 7.61
CA GLY A 36 4.21 0.02 6.51
C GLY A 36 5.48 -0.42 5.78
N GLY A 37 6.00 0.41 4.86
CA GLY A 37 7.25 0.11 4.15
C GLY A 37 7.19 -0.97 3.07
N ARG A 38 5.99 -1.46 2.74
CA ARG A 38 5.75 -2.55 1.78
C ARG A 38 6.33 -2.30 0.39
N GLY A 39 6.30 -1.05 -0.10
CA GLY A 39 6.86 -0.69 -1.40
C GLY A 39 8.36 -0.94 -1.50
N LYS A 40 9.13 -0.46 -0.50
CA LYS A 40 10.58 -0.70 -0.40
C LYS A 40 10.94 -2.19 -0.31
N ALA A 41 10.04 -3.00 0.26
CA ALA A 41 10.19 -4.44 0.40
C ALA A 41 9.72 -5.24 -0.84
N GLY A 42 9.29 -4.58 -1.92
CA GLY A 42 8.79 -5.24 -3.14
C GLY A 42 7.38 -5.82 -3.00
N GLY A 43 6.67 -5.52 -1.90
CA GLY A 43 5.28 -5.89 -1.64
C GLY A 43 4.25 -4.96 -2.28
N VAL A 44 4.68 -4.01 -3.12
CA VAL A 44 3.81 -3.17 -3.97
C VAL A 44 4.45 -3.07 -5.35
N LYS A 45 3.68 -3.32 -6.42
CA LYS A 45 4.13 -3.15 -7.81
C LYS A 45 3.02 -2.63 -8.71
N VAL A 46 3.40 -1.85 -9.72
CA VAL A 46 2.55 -1.57 -10.89
C VAL A 46 2.83 -2.63 -11.94
N VAL A 47 1.77 -3.19 -12.53
CA VAL A 47 1.85 -4.30 -13.49
C VAL A 47 0.92 -4.06 -14.68
N ASN A 48 1.28 -4.60 -15.83
CA ASN A 48 0.62 -4.30 -17.12
C ASN A 48 -0.14 -5.50 -17.70
N SER A 49 -0.04 -6.67 -17.08
CA SER A 49 -0.63 -7.90 -17.58
C SER A 49 -1.29 -8.70 -16.46
N LYS A 50 -2.24 -9.56 -16.83
CA LYS A 50 -2.92 -10.47 -15.91
C LYS A 50 -1.94 -11.51 -15.37
N GLU A 51 -1.01 -11.92 -16.21
CA GLU A 51 0.07 -12.86 -15.93
C GLU A 51 0.99 -12.30 -14.84
N ASP A 52 1.35 -11.01 -14.91
CA ASP A 52 2.15 -10.35 -13.86
C ASP A 52 1.41 -10.26 -12.52
N ILE A 53 0.09 -10.03 -12.54
CA ILE A 53 -0.74 -10.01 -11.33
C ILE A 53 -0.73 -11.40 -10.68
N ARG A 54 -0.96 -12.44 -11.48
CA ARG A 54 -0.92 -13.83 -11.02
C ARG A 54 0.45 -14.20 -10.46
N ALA A 55 1.51 -13.89 -11.18
CA ALA A 55 2.88 -14.17 -10.76
C ALA A 55 3.23 -13.46 -9.44
N PHE A 56 2.78 -12.22 -9.26
CA PHE A 56 2.93 -11.51 -7.99
C PHE A 56 2.19 -12.20 -6.84
N ALA A 57 0.95 -12.65 -7.08
CA ALA A 57 0.17 -13.35 -6.08
C ALA A 57 0.78 -14.71 -5.69
N GLU A 58 1.25 -15.50 -6.66
CA GLU A 58 1.98 -16.76 -6.44
C GLU A 58 3.30 -16.51 -5.69
N ALA A 59 3.98 -15.39 -5.97
CA ALA A 59 5.21 -15.05 -5.31
C ALA A 59 5.03 -14.69 -3.83
N TRP A 60 3.87 -14.21 -3.40
CA TRP A 60 3.69 -13.62 -2.06
C TRP A 60 2.67 -14.33 -1.17
N LEU A 61 1.56 -14.86 -1.70
CA LEU A 61 0.54 -15.51 -0.87
C LEU A 61 1.13 -16.70 -0.11
N GLY A 62 0.88 -16.75 1.20
CA GLY A 62 1.42 -17.78 2.10
C GLY A 62 2.88 -17.56 2.50
N LYS A 63 3.58 -16.56 1.95
CA LYS A 63 4.92 -16.17 2.39
C LYS A 63 4.85 -15.04 3.42
N ARG A 64 6.01 -14.65 3.94
CA ARG A 64 6.14 -13.56 4.90
C ARG A 64 6.84 -12.38 4.25
N LEU A 65 6.28 -11.18 4.43
CA LEU A 65 6.87 -9.93 3.97
C LEU A 65 7.63 -9.29 5.13
N VAL A 66 8.95 -9.14 4.97
CA VAL A 66 9.80 -8.39 5.89
C VAL A 66 9.86 -6.95 5.39
N THR A 67 9.63 -6.00 6.29
CA THR A 67 9.77 -4.56 6.04
C THR A 67 10.66 -3.96 7.13
N TYR A 68 11.07 -2.69 7.00
CA TYR A 68 11.81 -2.01 8.07
C TYR A 68 10.97 -1.82 9.37
N GLN A 69 9.65 -2.01 9.30
CA GLN A 69 8.73 -1.93 10.44
C GLN A 69 8.31 -3.30 11.00
N THR A 70 8.83 -4.41 10.47
CA THR A 70 8.60 -5.75 11.02
C THR A 70 9.82 -6.24 11.78
N ASP A 71 9.65 -7.33 12.54
CA ASP A 71 10.78 -8.13 13.00
C ASP A 71 11.47 -8.86 11.82
N ALA A 72 12.51 -9.62 12.13
CA ALA A 72 13.25 -10.41 11.15
C ALA A 72 12.42 -11.55 10.52
N LEU A 73 11.30 -11.93 11.14
CA LEU A 73 10.40 -12.97 10.62
C LEU A 73 9.39 -12.39 9.62
N GLY A 74 9.11 -11.08 9.67
CA GLY A 74 8.13 -10.42 8.80
C GLY A 74 6.69 -10.76 9.18
N GLN A 75 5.73 -10.31 8.39
CA GLN A 75 4.30 -10.60 8.57
C GLN A 75 3.76 -11.50 7.46
N PRO A 76 2.86 -12.45 7.77
CA PRO A 76 2.32 -13.36 6.77
C PRO A 76 1.40 -12.61 5.78
N VAL A 77 1.55 -12.90 4.50
CA VAL A 77 0.72 -12.34 3.43
C VAL A 77 -0.39 -13.33 3.11
N HIS A 78 -1.60 -13.04 3.58
CA HIS A 78 -2.78 -13.86 3.30
C HIS A 78 -3.65 -13.30 2.17
N GLN A 79 -3.43 -12.04 1.80
CA GLN A 79 -4.22 -11.34 0.80
C GLN A 79 -3.34 -10.42 -0.04
N ILE A 80 -3.68 -10.34 -1.32
CA ILE A 80 -3.19 -9.33 -2.25
C ILE A 80 -4.34 -8.41 -2.61
N LEU A 81 -4.14 -7.10 -2.50
CA LEU A 81 -5.04 -6.11 -3.09
C LEU A 81 -4.61 -5.86 -4.53
N VAL A 82 -5.56 -6.02 -5.46
CA VAL A 82 -5.42 -5.60 -6.86
C VAL A 82 -6.32 -4.39 -7.06
N GLU A 83 -5.79 -3.28 -7.53
CA GLU A 83 -6.55 -2.04 -7.76
C GLU A 83 -6.16 -1.36 -9.06
N ALA A 84 -7.01 -0.47 -9.57
CA ALA A 84 -6.68 0.39 -10.70
C ALA A 84 -5.45 1.26 -10.38
N ALA A 85 -4.51 1.37 -11.31
CA ALA A 85 -3.48 2.40 -11.21
C ALA A 85 -4.12 3.79 -11.32
N THR A 86 -3.57 4.74 -10.56
CA THR A 86 -3.97 6.14 -10.60
C THR A 86 -2.81 6.93 -11.17
N ASP A 87 -3.08 7.86 -12.07
CA ASP A 87 -2.09 8.85 -12.50
C ASP A 87 -1.99 9.92 -11.41
N ILE A 88 -0.80 10.09 -10.85
CA ILE A 88 -0.59 10.88 -9.64
C ILE A 88 0.12 12.18 -10.03
N ASP A 89 -0.65 13.27 -10.15
CA ASP A 89 -0.08 14.61 -10.38
C ASP A 89 0.67 15.14 -9.16
N LYS A 90 0.17 14.85 -7.96
CA LYS A 90 0.76 15.29 -6.69
C LYS A 90 0.42 14.33 -5.56
N GLU A 91 1.43 13.96 -4.77
CA GLU A 91 1.25 13.25 -3.52
C GLU A 91 1.18 14.23 -2.35
N LEU A 92 0.20 14.02 -1.46
CA LEU A 92 0.03 14.80 -0.24
C LEU A 92 -0.02 13.86 0.96
N TYR A 93 0.37 14.34 2.14
CA TYR A 93 0.13 13.65 3.40
C TYR A 93 -1.10 14.23 4.09
N LEU A 94 -1.98 13.36 4.59
CA LEU A 94 -3.08 13.72 5.49
C LEU A 94 -3.20 12.65 6.58
N GLY A 95 -3.12 13.07 7.84
CA GLY A 95 -3.26 12.21 9.00
C GLY A 95 -4.06 12.88 10.11
N ALA A 96 -4.68 12.07 10.96
CA ALA A 96 -5.34 12.56 12.17
C ALA A 96 -4.99 11.65 13.35
N VAL A 97 -4.68 12.26 14.49
CA VAL A 97 -4.36 11.55 15.73
C VAL A 97 -5.05 12.22 16.91
N VAL A 98 -5.22 11.46 18.00
CA VAL A 98 -5.58 12.07 19.29
C VAL A 98 -4.30 12.59 19.92
N ASP A 99 -4.14 13.91 19.96
CA ASP A 99 -3.03 14.52 20.67
C ASP A 99 -3.32 14.50 22.18
N ARG A 100 -2.47 13.78 22.92
CA ARG A 100 -2.59 13.63 24.36
C ARG A 100 -2.41 14.94 25.11
N ALA A 101 -1.58 15.86 24.60
CA ALA A 101 -1.28 17.12 25.27
C ALA A 101 -2.50 18.05 25.26
N SER A 102 -3.08 18.28 24.07
CA SER A 102 -4.29 19.09 23.93
C SER A 102 -5.58 18.34 24.27
N ARG A 103 -5.56 17.00 24.32
CA ARG A 103 -6.74 16.13 24.45
C ARG A 103 -7.78 16.44 23.38
N ARG A 104 -7.31 16.58 22.14
CA ARG A 104 -8.11 16.88 20.95
C ARG A 104 -7.69 15.98 19.80
N VAL A 105 -8.58 15.87 18.82
CA VAL A 105 -8.21 15.33 17.51
C VAL A 105 -7.44 16.42 16.77
N VAL A 106 -6.22 16.10 16.34
CA VAL A 106 -5.36 16.98 15.56
C VAL A 106 -5.23 16.41 14.16
N PHE A 107 -5.41 17.27 13.16
CA PHE A 107 -5.16 16.97 11.76
C PHE A 107 -3.78 17.50 11.36
N MET A 108 -3.06 16.71 10.59
CA MET A 108 -1.76 17.05 10.02
C MET A 108 -1.85 16.91 8.51
N ALA A 109 -1.46 17.95 7.78
CA ALA A 109 -1.41 17.96 6.33
C ALA A 109 -0.03 18.46 5.88
N SER A 110 0.53 17.86 4.83
CA SER A 110 1.81 18.26 4.25
C SER A 110 1.80 18.10 2.73
N THR A 111 2.59 18.93 2.04
CA THR A 111 2.89 18.75 0.61
C THR A 111 3.84 17.59 0.35
N GLU A 112 4.52 17.10 1.39
CA GLU A 112 5.45 15.97 1.31
C GLU A 112 4.68 14.65 1.47
N GLY A 113 3.97 14.24 0.42
CA GLY A 113 3.36 12.91 0.33
C GLY A 113 4.39 11.81 0.03
N GLY A 114 4.01 10.54 0.23
CA GLY A 114 4.83 9.38 -0.15
C GLY A 114 6.07 9.11 0.71
N VAL A 115 6.38 9.98 1.67
CA VAL A 115 7.54 9.88 2.57
C VAL A 115 7.12 9.61 4.02
N GLU A 116 8.08 9.15 4.84
CA GLU A 116 7.88 8.99 6.28
C GLU A 116 7.69 10.36 6.93
N ILE A 117 6.49 10.63 7.45
CA ILE A 117 6.12 11.94 8.00
C ILE A 117 6.96 12.30 9.22
N GLU A 118 7.43 11.30 9.98
CA GLU A 118 8.31 11.48 11.12
C GLU A 118 9.64 12.13 10.71
N LYS A 119 10.18 11.78 9.54
CA LYS A 119 11.39 12.40 8.99
C LYS A 119 11.14 13.83 8.55
N VAL A 120 10.03 14.07 7.85
CA VAL A 120 9.64 15.42 7.44
C VAL A 120 9.54 16.33 8.66
N ALA A 121 8.87 15.88 9.72
CA ALA A 121 8.71 16.64 10.95
C ALA A 121 10.03 16.92 11.69
N GLU A 122 11.05 16.05 11.54
CA GLU A 122 12.37 16.25 12.13
C GLU A 122 13.23 17.22 11.29
N GLU A 123 13.25 17.05 9.96
CA GLU A 123 14.11 17.79 9.03
C GLU A 123 13.60 19.21 8.73
N THR A 124 12.29 19.45 8.80
CA THR A 124 11.67 20.76 8.49
C THR A 124 11.24 21.53 9.74
N ARG A 125 11.84 21.23 10.90
CA ARG A 125 11.63 22.00 12.14
C ARG A 125 12.11 23.44 11.96
N ASN A 126 11.17 24.37 11.80
CA ASN A 126 11.38 25.79 12.09
C ASN A 126 11.38 26.03 13.60
#